data_AF-A0A915YTX2-F1
#
_entry.id   AF-A0A915YTX2-F1
#
_cell.length_a   1.000
_cell.length_b   1.000
_cell.length_c   1.000
_cell.angle_alpha   90.00
_cell.angle_beta   90.00
_cell.angle_gamma   90.00
#
_symmetry.space_group_name_H-M   'P 1'
#
loop_
_entity.id
_entity.type
_entity.pdbx_description
1 polymer ?
#
loop_
_entity_poly.entity_id
_entity_poly.type
_entity_poly.pdbx_seq_one_letter_code
_entity_poly.pdbx_strand_id
1 'polypeptide(L)'
;MVVMGFDDEIITNELLSDILFIPIFIRMDRILIVVSQIGISSHKGYYGAGLGFLSTLITKYKGKQSLFIQSIEDNCNLDVYDGDINQYHNEGITPDEIWKSINILNKFDGAALFGITNSYI
;
A
#
# COMPACT_ATOMS: atom_id res chain seq x y z
N MET A 1 16.73 18.17 -27.39
CA MET A 1 15.89 17.54 -26.35
C MET A 1 16.43 16.14 -26.18
N VAL A 2 17.04 15.81 -25.04
CA VAL A 2 17.55 14.46 -24.79
C VAL A 2 16.35 13.65 -24.33
N VAL A 3 15.90 12.73 -25.17
CA VAL A 3 14.86 11.76 -24.83
C VAL A 3 15.62 10.56 -24.28
N MET A 4 15.37 10.19 -23.03
CA MET A 4 16.08 9.11 -22.33
C MET A 4 15.73 7.70 -22.84
N GLY A 5 15.09 7.57 -24.01
CA GLY A 5 14.71 6.30 -24.62
C GLY A 5 13.62 5.53 -23.86
N PHE A 6 12.91 6.17 -22.92
CA PHE A 6 11.76 5.56 -22.22
C PHE A 6 10.55 5.35 -23.12
N ASP A 7 10.59 5.87 -24.35
CA ASP A 7 9.65 5.63 -25.43
C ASP A 7 10.11 4.50 -26.38
N ASP A 8 11.33 3.98 -26.20
CA ASP A 8 11.85 2.84 -26.94
C ASP A 8 11.52 1.54 -26.19
N GLU A 9 10.76 0.67 -26.85
CA GLU A 9 10.30 -0.60 -26.29
C GLU A 9 11.46 -1.56 -26.00
N ILE A 10 12.54 -1.53 -26.78
CA ILE A 10 13.73 -2.38 -26.57
C ILE A 10 14.43 -1.95 -25.28
N ILE A 11 14.68 -0.65 -25.13
CA ILE A 11 15.32 -0.09 -23.93
C ILE A 11 14.45 -0.36 -22.70
N THR A 12 13.14 -0.16 -22.82
CA THR A 12 12.19 -0.39 -21.71
C THR A 12 12.16 -1.86 -21.30
N ASN A 13 12.13 -2.79 -22.26
CA ASN A 13 12.13 -4.22 -21.96
C ASN A 13 13.45 -4.69 -21.33
N GLU A 14 14.60 -4.20 -21.78
CA GLU A 14 15.89 -4.50 -21.12
C GLU A 14 15.93 -3.95 -19.69
N LEU A 15 15.42 -2.74 -19.45
CA LEU A 15 15.37 -2.16 -18.11
C LEU A 15 14.44 -2.91 -17.15
N LEU A 16 13.40 -3.58 -17.67
CA LEU A 16 12.45 -4.35 -16.88
C LEU A 16 12.85 -5.82 -16.68
N SER A 17 13.84 -6.34 -17.41
CA SER A 17 14.11 -7.79 -17.47
C SER A 17 14.47 -8.43 -16.14
N ASP A 18 15.10 -7.66 -15.23
CA ASP A 18 15.54 -8.13 -13.90
C ASP A 18 14.65 -7.58 -12.76
N ILE A 19 13.53 -6.93 -13.09
CA ILE A 19 12.61 -6.42 -12.07
C ILE A 19 11.67 -7.54 -11.63
N LEU A 20 11.82 -7.96 -10.37
CA LEU A 20 10.99 -9.00 -9.76
C LEU A 20 9.54 -8.56 -9.50
N PHE A 21 9.32 -7.26 -9.30
CA PHE A 21 8.01 -6.70 -9.03
C PHE A 21 7.94 -5.23 -9.40
N ILE A 22 6.85 -4.83 -10.07
CA ILE A 22 6.55 -3.44 -10.40
C ILE A 22 5.46 -2.97 -9.43
N PRO A 23 5.70 -1.90 -8.64
CA PRO A 23 4.70 -1.38 -7.71
C PRO A 23 3.38 -1.02 -8.39
N ILE A 24 2.28 -1.34 -7.71
CA ILE A 24 0.93 -1.05 -8.21
C ILE A 24 0.46 0.26 -7.56
N PHE A 25 0.10 1.21 -8.40
CA PHE A 25 -0.35 2.54 -7.99
C PHE A 25 -1.87 2.63 -8.07
N ILE A 26 -2.52 2.79 -6.91
CA ILE A 26 -3.98 2.86 -6.81
C ILE A 26 -4.35 4.26 -6.36
N ARG A 27 -5.04 5.00 -7.24
CA ARG A 27 -5.51 6.36 -6.93
C ARG A 27 -6.98 6.33 -6.52
N MET A 28 -7.25 6.82 -5.32
CA MET A 28 -8.59 6.99 -4.76
C MET A 28 -8.76 8.42 -4.25
N ASP A 29 -9.57 9.23 -4.95
CA ASP A 29 -9.65 10.68 -4.74
C ASP A 29 -8.25 11.36 -4.76
N ARG A 30 -7.81 11.85 -3.60
CA ARG A 30 -6.53 12.51 -3.36
C ARG A 30 -5.50 11.60 -2.70
N ILE A 31 -5.86 10.34 -2.43
CA ILE A 31 -4.97 9.34 -1.84
C ILE A 31 -4.35 8.53 -2.97
N LEU A 32 -3.02 8.41 -2.91
CA LEU A 32 -2.27 7.47 -3.71
C LEU A 32 -1.80 6.36 -2.78
N ILE A 33 -2.25 5.14 -3.05
CA ILE A 33 -1.79 3.93 -2.40
C ILE A 33 -0.76 3.29 -3.33
N VAL A 34 0.38 2.89 -2.78
CA VAL A 34 1.46 2.21 -3.49
C VAL A 34 1.61 0.83 -2.88
N VAL A 35 1.26 -0.21 -3.63
CA VAL A 35 1.53 -1.59 -3.24
C VAL A 35 2.92 -1.96 -3.71
N SER A 36 3.78 -2.30 -2.77
CA SER A 36 5.21 -2.55 -3.00
C SER A 36 5.58 -4.02 -2.91
N GLN A 37 4.76 -4.85 -2.26
CA GLN A 37 4.93 -6.30 -2.19
C GLN A 37 3.57 -6.99 -2.14
N ILE A 38 3.45 -8.13 -2.81
CA ILE A 38 2.25 -8.97 -2.80
C ILE A 38 2.57 -10.24 -2.02
N GLY A 39 1.81 -10.47 -0.95
CA GLY A 39 1.67 -11.77 -0.31
C GLY A 39 0.34 -12.40 -0.72
N ILE A 40 0.25 -13.73 -0.82
CA ILE A 40 -0.98 -14.43 -1.24
C ILE A 40 -1.51 -15.29 -0.08
N SER A 41 -2.81 -15.22 0.20
CA SER A 41 -3.48 -16.06 1.20
C SER A 41 -4.89 -16.47 0.77
N SER A 42 -5.35 -17.61 1.28
CA SER A 42 -6.73 -18.07 1.16
C SER A 42 -7.64 -17.58 2.29
N HIS A 43 -7.16 -16.70 3.18
CA HIS A 43 -7.93 -16.21 4.33
C HIS A 43 -9.10 -15.31 3.87
N LYS A 44 -10.33 -15.67 4.29
CA LYS A 44 -11.52 -14.87 4.00
C LYS A 44 -11.45 -13.55 4.78
N GLY A 45 -11.28 -12.44 4.06
CA GLY A 45 -11.14 -11.09 4.63
C GLY A 45 -9.93 -10.32 4.09
N TYR A 46 -8.96 -11.02 3.50
CA TYR A 46 -7.78 -10.39 2.89
C TYR A 46 -7.85 -10.28 1.37
N TYR A 47 -9.00 -10.62 0.75
CA TYR A 47 -9.23 -10.48 -0.69
C TYR A 47 -8.15 -11.14 -1.58
N GLY A 48 -7.48 -12.18 -1.09
CA GLY A 48 -6.38 -12.86 -1.79
C GLY A 48 -4.99 -12.41 -1.33
N ALA A 49 -4.88 -11.25 -0.68
CA ALA A 49 -3.63 -10.79 -0.06
C ALA A 49 -3.29 -11.62 1.18
N GLY A 50 -2.02 -11.68 1.54
CA GLY A 50 -1.50 -12.54 2.59
C GLY A 50 -0.14 -12.12 3.10
N LEU A 51 0.51 -13.04 3.83
CA LEU A 51 1.81 -12.83 4.44
C LEU A 51 2.84 -12.26 3.45
N GLY A 52 3.48 -11.16 3.82
CA GLY A 52 4.41 -10.41 2.97
C GLY A 52 3.76 -9.34 2.09
N PHE A 53 2.45 -9.07 2.24
CA PHE A 53 1.82 -7.92 1.59
C PHE A 53 2.32 -6.62 2.22
N LEU A 54 2.65 -5.63 1.38
CA LEU A 54 3.08 -4.30 1.82
C LEU A 54 2.47 -3.23 0.92
N SER A 55 1.77 -2.28 1.53
CA SER A 55 1.32 -1.07 0.86
C SER A 55 1.58 0.18 1.69
N THR A 56 1.68 1.31 1.00
CA THR A 56 1.92 2.60 1.63
C THR A 56 0.98 3.66 1.10
N LEU A 57 0.65 4.65 1.93
CA LEU A 57 -0.03 5.86 1.50
C LEU A 57 0.47 7.08 2.27
N ILE A 58 0.31 8.26 1.69
CA ILE A 58 0.68 9.51 2.33
C ILE A 58 -0.58 10.34 2.56
N THR A 59 -0.88 10.63 3.83
CA THR A 59 -2.00 11.49 4.21
C THR A 59 -1.69 12.24 5.51
N LYS A 60 -2.64 13.02 6.02
CA LYS A 60 -2.47 13.75 7.28
C LYS A 60 -2.81 12.88 8.48
N TYR A 61 -1.89 12.78 9.44
CA TYR A 61 -2.12 12.28 10.79
C TYR A 61 -1.86 13.40 11.80
N LYS A 62 -2.80 13.64 12.73
CA LYS A 62 -2.69 14.72 13.73
C LYS A 62 -2.29 16.10 13.13
N GLY A 63 -2.78 16.39 11.93
CA GLY A 63 -2.55 17.66 11.21
C GLY A 63 -1.26 17.74 10.39
N LYS A 64 -0.35 16.77 10.50
CA LYS A 64 0.91 16.71 9.74
C LYS A 64 0.84 15.66 8.64
N GLN A 65 1.59 15.86 7.55
CA GLN A 65 1.75 14.84 6.53
C GLN A 65 2.59 13.69 7.10
N SER A 66 2.11 12.46 6.95
CA SER A 66 2.72 11.27 7.50
C SER A 66 2.68 10.14 6.48
N LEU A 67 3.67 9.25 6.57
CA LEU A 67 3.72 8.02 5.80
C LEU A 67 2.99 6.94 6.58
N PHE A 68 2.05 6.28 5.92
CA PHE A 68 1.30 5.14 6.45
C PHE A 68 1.87 3.90 5.78
N ILE A 69 2.36 2.96 6.58
CA ILE A 69 2.87 1.68 6.13
C ILE A 69 1.90 0.62 6.60
N GLN A 70 1.36 -0.16 5.67
CA GLN A 70 0.36 -1.20 5.91
C GLN A 70 0.97 -2.52 5.49
N SER A 71 0.94 -3.52 6.36
CA SER A 71 1.43 -4.86 6.02
C SER A 71 0.46 -5.95 6.44
N ILE A 72 0.58 -7.11 5.80
CA ILE A 72 -0.05 -8.34 6.26
C ILE A 72 1.09 -9.32 6.54
N GLU A 73 1.29 -9.62 7.82
CA GLU A 73 2.19 -10.67 8.27
C GLU A 73 1.32 -11.83 8.77
N ASP A 74 1.32 -12.09 10.08
CA ASP A 74 0.30 -12.95 10.73
C ASP A 74 -1.06 -12.22 10.81
N ASN A 75 -1.02 -10.92 11.10
CA ASN A 75 -2.15 -10.01 11.19
C ASN A 75 -1.96 -8.81 10.24
N CYS A 76 -3.01 -8.01 10.07
CA CYS A 76 -2.88 -6.70 9.43
C CYS A 76 -2.21 -5.73 10.40
N ASN A 77 -1.24 -4.97 9.93
CA ASN A 77 -0.53 -3.96 10.70
C ASN A 77 -0.66 -2.60 10.02
N LEU A 78 -0.65 -1.54 10.82
CA LEU A 78 -0.51 -0.19 10.32
C LEU A 78 0.43 0.62 11.22
N ASP A 79 1.47 1.15 10.60
CA ASP A 79 2.41 2.08 11.20
C ASP A 79 2.29 3.46 10.54
N VAL A 80 2.39 4.52 11.35
CA VAL A 80 2.33 5.90 10.88
C VAL A 80 3.59 6.65 11.29
N TYR A 81 4.33 7.15 10.31
CA TYR A 81 5.61 7.82 10.50
C TYR A 81 5.52 9.32 10.19
N ASP A 82 6.11 10.13 11.07
CA ASP A 82 6.46 11.54 10.83
C ASP A 82 7.99 11.63 10.75
N GLY A 83 8.54 11.62 9.53
CA GLY A 83 9.97 11.39 9.30
C GLY A 83 10.37 10.00 9.78
N ASP A 84 11.39 9.92 10.62
CA ASP A 84 11.89 8.64 11.16
C ASP A 84 11.18 8.20 12.45
N ILE A 85 10.19 8.96 12.93
CA ILE A 85 9.52 8.70 14.20
C ILE A 85 8.18 8.01 13.95
N ASN A 86 8.02 6.79 14.45
CA ASN A 86 6.73 6.11 14.51
C ASN A 86 5.81 6.79 15.54
N GLN A 87 4.69 7.34 15.07
CA GLN A 87 3.70 8.08 15.85
C GLN A 87 2.49 7.24 16.26
N TYR A 88 2.29 6.11 15.61
CA TYR A 88 1.14 5.24 15.79
C TYR A 88 1.42 3.87 15.20
N HIS A 89 1.09 2.84 15.97
CA HIS A 89 1.14 1.46 15.57
C HIS A 89 -0.13 0.76 16.05
N ASN A 90 -0.70 -0.09 15.21
CA ASN A 90 -1.75 -1.02 15.59
C ASN A 90 -1.68 -2.31 14.75
N GLU A 91 -2.25 -3.36 15.34
CA GLU A 91 -2.45 -4.66 14.70
C GLU A 91 -3.92 -5.06 14.81
N GLY A 92 -4.42 -5.82 13.83
CA GLY A 92 -5.82 -6.21 13.75
C GLY A 92 -6.04 -7.42 12.84
N ILE A 93 -7.17 -8.10 13.02
CA ILE A 93 -7.48 -9.31 12.26
C ILE A 93 -7.86 -8.94 10.82
N THR A 94 -8.43 -7.76 10.61
CA THR A 94 -8.81 -7.29 9.27
C THR A 94 -8.36 -5.85 9.00
N PRO A 95 -8.17 -5.48 7.72
CA PRO A 95 -7.90 -4.10 7.32
C PRO A 95 -8.91 -3.09 7.88
N ASP A 96 -10.17 -3.49 8.00
CA ASP A 96 -11.23 -2.62 8.49
C ASP A 96 -11.11 -2.36 9.99
N GLU A 97 -10.70 -3.35 10.78
CA GLU A 97 -10.42 -3.17 12.20
C GLU A 97 -9.29 -2.15 12.40
N ILE A 98 -8.23 -2.27 11.60
CA ILE A 98 -7.08 -1.35 11.61
C ILE A 98 -7.50 0.10 11.34
N TRP A 99 -8.26 0.32 10.27
CA TRP A 99 -8.66 1.68 9.88
C TRP A 99 -9.74 2.26 10.80
N LYS A 100 -10.61 1.43 11.38
CA LYS A 100 -11.57 1.87 12.40
C LYS A 100 -10.87 2.33 13.68
N SER A 101 -9.80 1.67 14.12
CA SER A 101 -9.14 2.06 15.38
C SER A 101 -8.36 3.37 15.29
N ILE A 102 -7.76 3.69 14.15
CA ILE A 102 -7.10 4.98 13.93
C ILE A 102 -8.11 6.12 13.71
N ASN A 103 -9.34 5.79 13.28
CA ASN A 103 -10.50 6.68 13.18
C ASN A 103 -10.23 7.94 12.34
N ILE A 104 -9.53 7.76 11.23
CA ILE A 104 -9.34 8.78 10.19
C ILE A 104 -9.73 8.17 8.85
N LEU A 105 -9.99 9.02 7.84
CA LEU A 105 -10.37 8.54 6.51
C LEU A 105 -11.62 7.66 6.47
N ASN A 106 -12.49 7.76 7.49
CA ASN A 106 -13.71 6.96 7.70
C ASN A 106 -14.72 6.90 6.54
N LYS A 107 -14.52 7.70 5.48
CA LYS A 107 -15.32 7.62 4.25
C LYS A 107 -14.92 6.44 3.36
N PHE A 108 -13.76 5.84 3.59
CA PHE A 108 -13.25 4.70 2.83
C PHE A 108 -13.30 3.43 3.67
N ASP A 109 -13.45 2.31 2.97
CA ASP A 109 -13.30 0.99 3.56
C ASP A 109 -11.84 0.67 3.85
N GLY A 110 -11.57 -0.11 4.90
CA GLY A 110 -10.20 -0.43 5.32
C GLY A 110 -9.49 -1.27 4.27
N ALA A 111 -10.19 -2.26 3.70
CA ALA A 111 -9.68 -3.05 2.58
C ALA A 111 -9.34 -2.21 1.34
N ALA A 112 -10.08 -1.13 1.09
CA ALA A 112 -9.78 -0.20 0.01
C ALA A 112 -8.53 0.64 0.30
N LEU A 113 -8.35 1.10 1.55
CA LEU A 113 -7.16 1.83 1.99
C LEU A 113 -5.90 0.97 2.01
N PHE A 114 -6.03 -0.33 2.30
CA PHE A 114 -4.95 -1.31 2.15
C PHE A 114 -4.57 -1.54 0.69
N GLY A 115 -5.45 -1.26 -0.27
CA GLY A 115 -5.25 -1.49 -1.70
C GLY A 115 -5.54 -2.92 -2.17
N ILE A 116 -5.95 -3.82 -1.27
CA ILE A 116 -6.18 -5.26 -1.54
C ILE A 116 -7.46 -5.56 -2.32
N THR A 117 -8.30 -4.56 -2.55
CA THR A 117 -9.52 -4.69 -3.36
C THR A 117 -9.28 -4.38 -4.85
N ASN A 118 -8.07 -3.98 -5.21
CA ASN A 118 -7.70 -3.71 -6.59
C ASN A 118 -7.57 -5.02 -7.39
N SER A 119 -8.07 -5.06 -8.62
CA SER A 119 -8.08 -6.27 -9.45
C SER A 119 -6.70 -6.79 -9.88
N TYR A 120 -5.64 -5.99 -9.72
CA TYR A 120 -4.26 -6.40 -9.98
C TYR A 120 -3.57 -7.03 -8.76
N ILE A 121 -4.25 -7.06 -7.61
CA ILE A 121 -3.85 -7.74 -6.38
C ILE A 121 -4.59 -9.06 -6.28
#